data_AF-A0A7X0J8N3-F1
#
_entry.id   AF-A0A7X0J8N3-F1
#
_cell.length_a   1.000
_cell.length_b   1.000
_cell.length_c   1.000
_cell.angle_alpha   90.00
_cell.angle_beta   90.00
_cell.angle_gamma   90.00
#
_symmetry.space_group_name_H-M   'P 1'
#
loop_
_entity.id
_entity.type
_entity.pdbx_description
1 polymer ?
#
loop_
_entity_poly.entity_id
_entity_poly.type
_entity_poly.pdbx_seq_one_letter_code
_entity_poly.pdbx_strand_id
1 'polypeptide(L)'
;MLDPRTHAVRPDIADVRLADRVFAPHYAAPLRRIVLREAVLRETRDRAAAPLATLPAGAPFDLLDLTGGVAWGIAVDNGTVGYLDADVVQPQ
;
A
#
# COMPACT_ATOMS: atom_id res chain seq x y z
N MET A 1 1.47 -18.66 -7.61
CA MET A 1 2.26 -17.50 -7.13
C MET A 1 1.30 -16.34 -6.98
N LEU A 2 1.28 -15.67 -5.82
CA LEU A 2 0.42 -14.49 -5.65
C LEU A 2 1.01 -13.31 -6.42
N ASP A 3 0.15 -12.49 -7.03
CA ASP A 3 0.59 -11.25 -7.66
C ASP A 3 0.75 -10.16 -6.58
N PRO A 4 1.97 -9.62 -6.36
CA PRO A 4 2.24 -8.63 -5.34
C PRO A 4 1.53 -7.29 -5.58
N ARG A 5 0.98 -7.05 -6.78
CA ARG A 5 0.19 -5.85 -7.10
C ARG A 5 -1.27 -5.95 -6.66
N THR A 6 -1.74 -7.15 -6.32
CA THR A 6 -3.12 -7.40 -5.86
C THR A 6 -3.18 -8.11 -4.50
N HIS A 7 -2.06 -8.64 -4.03
CA HIS A 7 -1.91 -9.26 -2.72
C HIS A 7 -0.83 -8.52 -1.97
N ALA A 8 -1.20 -7.91 -0.83
CA ALA A 8 -0.25 -7.14 -0.03
C ALA A 8 0.69 -8.08 0.73
N VAL A 9 1.74 -8.52 0.04
CA VAL A 9 2.80 -9.38 0.56
C VAL A 9 4.16 -8.92 0.03
N ARG A 10 5.12 -8.82 0.94
CA ARG A 10 6.56 -8.62 0.69
C ARG A 10 7.34 -9.66 1.52
N PRO A 11 8.65 -9.85 1.29
CA PRO A 11 9.44 -10.80 2.06
C PRO A 11 9.44 -10.55 3.59
N ASP A 12 9.21 -9.30 4.02
CA ASP A 12 9.24 -8.86 5.41
C ASP A 12 7.86 -8.77 6.09
N ILE A 13 6.79 -8.54 5.32
CA ILE A 13 5.46 -8.23 5.85
C ILE A 13 4.34 -8.69 4.90
N ALA A 14 3.21 -9.12 5.46
CA ALA A 14 1.97 -9.36 4.72
C ALA A 14 0.75 -8.75 5.43
N ASP A 15 -0.30 -8.46 4.67
CA ASP A 15 -1.63 -8.22 5.24
C ASP A 15 -2.09 -9.47 6.01
N VAL A 16 -2.56 -9.29 7.25
CA VAL A 16 -3.07 -10.37 8.11
C VAL A 16 -4.20 -11.18 7.46
N ARG A 17 -4.93 -10.58 6.51
CA ARG A 17 -5.96 -11.26 5.72
C ARG A 17 -5.42 -12.39 4.82
N LEU A 18 -4.09 -12.46 4.63
CA LEU A 18 -3.40 -13.50 3.85
C LEU A 18 -2.77 -14.60 4.72
N ALA A 19 -2.95 -14.57 6.04
CA ALA A 19 -2.26 -15.48 6.97
C ALA A 19 -2.59 -16.97 6.77
N ASP A 20 -3.69 -17.29 6.08
CA ASP A 20 -4.08 -18.65 5.68
C ASP A 20 -3.46 -19.09 4.33
N ARG A 21 -2.82 -18.17 3.60
CA ARG A 21 -2.34 -18.37 2.22
C ARG A 21 -0.83 -18.20 2.05
N VAL A 22 -0.20 -17.38 2.88
CA VAL A 22 1.25 -17.11 2.80
C VAL A 22 1.92 -17.36 4.14
N PHE A 23 3.25 -17.40 4.13
CA PHE A 23 4.06 -17.35 5.34
C PHE A 23 4.92 -16.09 5.29
N ALA A 24 4.71 -15.18 6.24
CA ALA A 24 5.48 -13.94 6.38
C ALA A 24 6.05 -13.82 7.80
N PRO A 25 7.24 -13.22 7.98
CA PRO A 25 7.80 -12.94 9.30
C PRO A 25 6.88 -12.08 10.17
N HIS A 26 6.15 -11.15 9.54
CA HIS A 26 5.22 -10.25 10.20
C HIS A 26 3.90 -10.14 9.43
N TYR A 27 2.80 -10.11 10.17
CA TYR A 27 1.47 -9.79 9.66
C TYR A 27 0.99 -8.47 10.23
N ALA A 28 0.41 -7.62 9.38
CA ALA A 28 -0.18 -6.35 9.79
C ALA A 28 -1.67 -6.31 9.44
N ALA A 29 -2.47 -5.85 10.39
CA ALA A 29 -3.82 -5.37 10.09
C ALA A 29 -3.71 -3.98 9.47
N PRO A 30 -4.34 -3.72 8.31
CA PRO A 30 -4.22 -2.42 7.66
C PRO A 30 -4.93 -1.33 8.46
N LEU A 31 -4.31 -0.14 8.47
CA LEU A 31 -4.88 1.06 9.03
C LEU A 31 -5.55 1.87 7.92
N ARG A 32 -6.85 2.12 8.04
CA ARG A 32 -7.58 2.97 7.08
C ARG A 32 -7.05 4.41 7.15
N ARG A 33 -6.74 4.95 5.98
CA ARG A 33 -6.23 6.30 5.73
C ARG A 33 -6.93 6.92 4.52
N ILE A 34 -6.70 8.21 4.34
CA ILE A 34 -7.14 8.96 3.16
C ILE A 34 -5.93 9.57 2.46
N VAL A 35 -6.03 9.66 1.13
CA VAL A 35 -5.08 10.36 0.28
C VAL A 35 -5.36 11.87 0.36
N LEU A 36 -4.42 12.67 0.86
CA LEU A 36 -4.60 14.12 1.08
C LEU A 36 -4.79 14.91 -0.21
N ARG A 37 -4.04 14.54 -1.25
CA ARG A 37 -4.00 15.21 -2.57
C ARG A 37 -3.70 14.17 -3.64
N GLU A 38 -3.99 14.50 -4.89
CA GLU A 38 -3.70 13.59 -6.00
C GLU A 38 -2.27 13.06 -5.91
N ALA A 39 -2.14 11.73 -5.97
CA ALA A 39 -0.87 11.05 -5.81
C ALA A 39 -0.76 9.83 -6.72
N VAL A 40 0.45 9.57 -7.19
CA VAL A 40 0.76 8.41 -8.02
C VAL A 40 1.16 7.24 -7.13
N LEU A 41 0.39 6.16 -7.21
CA LEU A 41 0.72 4.87 -6.63
C LEU A 41 1.80 4.20 -7.50
N ARG A 42 2.90 3.77 -6.87
CA ARG A 42 4.08 3.24 -7.56
C ARG A 42 4.33 1.78 -7.21
N GLU A 43 4.97 1.06 -8.13
CA GLU A 43 5.32 -0.35 -7.94
C GLU A 43 6.38 -0.58 -6.86
N THR A 44 7.33 0.35 -6.71
CA THR A 44 8.37 0.27 -5.69
C THR A 44 8.46 1.57 -4.90
N ARG A 45 9.33 1.60 -3.88
CA ARG A 45 9.59 2.80 -3.06
C ARG A 45 10.25 3.94 -3.85
N ASP A 46 10.80 3.67 -5.03
CA ASP A 46 11.45 4.67 -5.86
C ASP A 46 10.40 5.62 -6.49
N ARG A 47 10.64 6.93 -6.39
CA ARG A 47 9.78 7.96 -7.01
C ARG A 47 9.74 7.84 -8.54
N ALA A 48 10.78 7.28 -9.16
CA ALA A 48 10.87 7.03 -10.60
C ALA A 48 10.30 5.66 -11.02
N ALA A 49 9.80 4.85 -10.08
CA ALA A 49 9.22 3.56 -10.40
C ALA A 49 7.96 3.69 -11.28
N ALA A 50 7.63 2.59 -11.96
CA ALA A 50 6.46 2.52 -12.82
C ALA A 50 5.18 2.94 -12.06
N PRO A 51 4.37 3.84 -12.63
CA PRO A 51 3.07 4.20 -12.06
C PRO A 51 2.10 3.03 -12.21
N LEU A 52 1.38 2.71 -11.14
CA LEU A 52 0.32 1.69 -11.12
C LEU A 52 -1.06 2.32 -11.26
N ALA A 53 -1.28 3.45 -10.57
CA ALA A 53 -2.53 4.19 -10.59
C ALA A 53 -2.30 5.64 -10.14
N THR A 54 -3.21 6.53 -10.52
CA THR A 54 -3.34 7.87 -9.91
C THR A 54 -4.54 7.86 -8.97
N LEU A 55 -4.32 8.21 -7.71
CA LEU A 55 -5.35 8.24 -6.68
C LEU A 55 -5.79 9.69 -6.45
N PRO A 56 -7.09 10.00 -6.48
CA PRO A 56 -7.59 11.35 -6.21
C PRO A 56 -7.47 11.70 -4.72
N ALA A 57 -7.54 13.00 -4.41
CA ALA A 57 -7.71 13.45 -3.04
C ALA A 57 -8.99 12.85 -2.41
N GLY A 58 -8.91 12.45 -1.15
CA GLY A 58 -9.97 11.75 -0.42
C GLY A 58 -10.06 10.24 -0.69
N ALA A 59 -9.28 9.69 -1.62
CA ALA A 59 -9.31 8.26 -1.90
C ALA A 59 -8.92 7.43 -0.65
N PRO A 60 -9.63 6.34 -0.35
CA PRO A 60 -9.30 5.45 0.76
C PRO A 60 -8.03 4.62 0.47
N PHE A 61 -7.16 4.53 1.48
CA PHE A 61 -5.93 3.75 1.44
C PHE A 61 -5.78 2.91 2.70
N ASP A 62 -5.58 1.60 2.55
CA ASP A 62 -5.32 0.66 3.63
C ASP A 62 -3.79 0.58 3.83
N LEU A 63 -3.26 1.33 4.80
CA LEU A 63 -1.83 1.44 5.10
C LEU A 63 -1.33 0.22 5.88
N LEU A 64 -0.22 -0.38 5.46
CA LEU A 64 0.40 -1.56 6.09
C LEU A 64 1.82 -1.28 6.62
N ASP A 65 2.58 -0.43 5.95
CA ASP A 65 3.94 -0.04 6.37
C ASP A 65 4.18 1.44 6.08
N LEU A 66 4.74 2.15 7.05
CA LEU A 66 5.09 3.57 6.96
C LEU A 66 6.51 3.75 7.48
N THR A 67 7.48 3.59 6.58
CA THR A 67 8.91 3.60 6.92
C THR A 67 9.69 4.36 5.86
N GLY A 68 10.67 5.16 6.27
CA GLY A 68 11.58 5.83 5.33
C GLY A 68 10.91 6.87 4.42
N GLY A 69 9.83 7.50 4.88
CA GLY A 69 9.14 8.56 4.13
C GLY A 69 8.20 8.06 3.02
N VAL A 70 7.95 6.75 2.95
CA VAL A 70 6.99 6.14 2.03
C VAL A 70 5.95 5.32 2.77
N ALA A 71 4.73 5.33 2.25
CA ALA A 71 3.62 4.52 2.69
C ALA A 71 3.44 3.34 1.73
N TRP A 72 3.37 2.12 2.24
CA TRP A 72 3.02 0.92 1.47
C TRP A 72 1.70 0.36 1.96
N GLY A 73 0.84 -0.03 1.01
CA GLY A 73 -0.53 -0.42 1.33
C GLY A 73 -1.36 -0.68 0.09
N ILE A 74 -2.67 -0.63 0.28
CA ILE A 74 -3.67 -1.00 -0.73
C ILE A 74 -4.53 0.23 -1.05
N ALA A 75 -4.57 0.62 -2.33
CA ALA A 75 -5.60 1.52 -2.84
C ALA A 75 -6.94 0.79 -2.82
N VAL A 76 -7.85 1.19 -1.93
CA VAL A 76 -9.04 0.39 -1.61
C VAL A 76 -10.01 0.31 -2.79
N ASP A 77 -10.14 1.39 -3.56
CA ASP A 77 -11.12 1.49 -4.65
C ASP A 77 -10.86 0.52 -5.80
N ASN A 78 -9.61 0.12 -6.01
CA ASN A 78 -9.22 -0.78 -7.11
C ASN A 78 -8.40 -2.00 -6.65
N GLY A 79 -8.17 -2.15 -5.33
CA GLY A 79 -7.41 -3.26 -4.75
C GLY A 79 -5.92 -3.27 -5.10
N THR A 80 -5.37 -2.18 -5.63
CA THR A 80 -3.98 -2.14 -6.09
C THR A 80 -3.03 -1.91 -4.93
N VAL A 81 -2.05 -2.80 -4.79
CA VAL A 81 -0.98 -2.71 -3.80
C VAL A 81 0.16 -1.88 -4.37
N GLY A 82 0.68 -0.94 -3.58
CA GLY A 82 1.82 -0.14 -4.02
C GLY A 82 2.30 0.87 -2.98
N TYR A 83 3.08 1.82 -3.46
CA TYR A 83 3.76 2.82 -2.65
C TYR A 83 3.25 4.23 -2.96
N LEU A 84 3.05 5.01 -1.90
CA LEU A 84 2.82 6.45 -1.94
C LEU A 84 3.91 7.16 -1.15
N ASP A 85 4.07 8.47 -1.36
CA ASP A 85 4.85 9.28 -0.43
C ASP A 85 4.11 9.34 0.92
N ALA A 86 4.83 9.30 2.04
CA ALA A 86 4.20 9.28 3.37
C ALA A 86 3.36 10.54 3.64
N ASP A 87 3.76 11.68 3.10
CA ASP A 87 3.14 12.99 3.34
C ASP A 87 1.79 13.17 2.63
N VAL A 88 1.41 12.25 1.73
CA VAL A 88 0.07 12.23 1.11
C VAL A 88 -0.91 11.30 1.83
N VAL A 89 -0.48 10.52 2.82
CA VAL A 89 -1.34 9.55 3.53
C VAL A 89 -1.64 10.05 4.93
N GLN A 90 -2.90 10.31 5.24
CA GLN A 90 -3.32 10.87 6.53
C GLN A 90 -4.40 10.03 7.21
N PRO A 91 -4.55 10.13 8.54
CA PRO A 91 -5.74 9.62 9.24
C PRO A 91 -7.01 10.14 8.56
N GLN A 92 -8.03 9.28 8.49
CA GLN A 92 -9.36 9.64 7.98
C GLN A 92 -10.03 10.70 8.86
#